data_AF-A0A2V2UVI5-F1
#
_entry.id   AF-A0A2V2UVI5-F1
#
_cell.length_a   1.000
_cell.length_b   1.000
_cell.length_c   1.000
_cell.angle_alpha   90.00
_cell.angle_beta   90.00
_cell.angle_gamma   90.00
#
_symmetry.space_group_name_H-M   'P 1'
#
loop_
_entity.id
_entity.type
_entity.pdbx_description
1 polymer ?
#
loop_
_entity_poly.entity_id
_entity_poly.type
_entity_poly.pdbx_seq_one_letter_code
_entity_poly.pdbx_strand_id
1 'polypeptide(L)'
;MQFSYKLNEYYNSCLLIRYCSKPATLGGEEEDEEDQQQKKQLTLSDHQDCYALLVRICDLSIKVVESRTPADSMEWRRKRLSTRLLAHFINAVNDEFARSDFFRSALHEKVTLSLLHNCALEDPVLHGVALKTLYQLVMRYRNLLKSKVVIFILGLLLPIVNSKNTSYEQKATILTFFEHTLRDPQLLMDWFTNFDCVQGMPNLCEQLVSGLSKMSKMSHVSSWVNAKQDALLRLQCIRALGTFVRSLEGIAKEFPMGGGITPRSQERELDSREYQEMKSVAAENEKGETGAHSKNNFNSGSLSECGVEQLLRGKKAFDAVVDKFNSGDHAAAIAMALNVHLLSSAAPEAVARFLLQKELDPVGVGEYLGKDNEERKAILRAFIGLNDFSGLPIDDAMRLFLGKFKLPGEAQVVDRAMELFAREYCAQNPSSFSGPGPAFILAFSIMLLNTDAHSSHVTDKMTLEQFVRNNSGIDDGKDLPRSLLEGFISVLQRGRLYLRLVGRCHRMG
;
A
#
# COMPACT_ATOMS: atom_id res chain seq x y z
N MET A 1 -15.00 -40.88 -7.34
CA MET A 1 -13.88 -41.59 -6.68
C MET A 1 -12.50 -41.28 -7.29
N GLN A 2 -12.36 -41.13 -8.62
CA GLN A 2 -11.05 -40.78 -9.23
C GLN A 2 -10.49 -39.39 -8.85
N PHE A 3 -11.35 -38.43 -8.50
CA PHE A 3 -10.91 -37.12 -8.00
C PHE A 3 -10.36 -37.18 -6.56
N SER A 4 -10.89 -38.11 -5.75
CA SER A 4 -10.43 -38.36 -4.38
C SER A 4 -9.09 -39.09 -4.36
N TYR A 5 -8.86 -40.01 -5.30
CA TYR A 5 -7.58 -40.71 -5.42
C TYR A 5 -6.47 -39.77 -5.93
N LYS A 6 -6.75 -38.89 -6.89
CA LYS A 6 -5.77 -37.86 -7.30
C LYS A 6 -5.53 -36.79 -6.25
N LEU A 7 -6.52 -36.46 -5.41
CA LEU A 7 -6.31 -35.59 -4.24
C LEU A 7 -5.50 -36.27 -3.14
N ASN A 8 -5.64 -37.59 -2.95
CA ASN A 8 -4.86 -38.36 -1.97
C ASN A 8 -3.42 -38.61 -2.47
N GLU A 9 -3.23 -38.76 -3.79
CA GLU A 9 -1.91 -38.68 -4.43
C GLU A 9 -1.32 -37.28 -4.32
N TYR A 10 -2.10 -36.20 -4.47
CA TYR A 10 -1.64 -34.82 -4.21
C TYR A 10 -1.32 -34.59 -2.73
N TYR A 11 -2.06 -35.22 -1.82
CA TYR A 11 -1.82 -35.21 -0.36
C TYR A 11 -0.53 -35.96 0.01
N ASN A 12 -0.18 -37.01 -0.74
CA ASN A 12 1.07 -37.76 -0.58
C ASN A 12 2.25 -37.20 -1.39
N SER A 13 2.00 -36.45 -2.46
CA SER A 13 3.01 -35.69 -3.23
C SER A 13 3.21 -34.27 -2.71
N CYS A 14 2.58 -33.93 -1.58
CA CYS A 14 2.95 -32.81 -0.69
C CYS A 14 4.29 -33.05 0.03
N LEU A 15 5.31 -33.55 -0.68
CA LEU A 15 6.70 -33.41 -0.26
C LEU A 15 6.99 -31.93 0.00
N LEU A 16 6.51 -31.00 -0.84
CA LEU A 16 6.69 -29.55 -0.66
C LEU A 16 6.03 -28.98 0.62
N ILE A 17 4.83 -29.43 1.02
CA ILE A 17 4.23 -28.99 2.31
C ILE A 17 4.99 -29.62 3.48
N ARG A 18 5.46 -30.86 3.37
CA ARG A 18 6.31 -31.51 4.39
C ARG A 18 7.69 -30.85 4.50
N TYR A 19 8.22 -30.31 3.39
CA TYR A 19 9.47 -29.53 3.33
C TYR A 19 9.30 -28.12 3.93
N CYS A 20 8.14 -27.48 3.77
CA CYS A 20 7.84 -26.20 4.42
C CYS A 20 7.47 -26.34 5.93
N SER A 21 7.05 -27.54 6.38
CA SER A 21 6.53 -27.79 7.73
C SER A 21 7.53 -28.35 8.76
N LYS A 22 8.85 -28.43 8.50
CA LYS A 22 9.78 -28.94 9.53
C LYS A 22 9.80 -27.99 10.75
N PRO A 23 9.46 -28.48 11.96
CA PRO A 23 9.50 -27.65 13.17
C PRO A 23 10.95 -27.40 13.59
N ALA A 24 11.23 -26.21 14.10
CA ALA A 24 12.46 -25.92 14.82
C ALA A 24 12.45 -26.76 16.12
N THR A 25 13.28 -27.80 16.19
CA THR A 25 13.47 -28.59 17.40
C THR A 25 14.28 -27.80 18.43
N LEU A 26 13.63 -27.50 19.55
CA LEU A 26 14.28 -27.11 20.80
C LEU A 26 14.88 -28.36 21.44
N GLY A 27 16.22 -28.37 21.56
CA GLY A 27 17.05 -29.06 22.57
C GLY A 27 16.76 -30.52 22.93
N GLY A 28 17.73 -31.40 22.66
CA GLY A 28 17.85 -32.72 23.30
C GLY A 28 18.55 -33.76 22.43
N GLU A 29 19.88 -33.82 22.58
CA GLU A 29 20.80 -34.96 22.41
C GLU A 29 20.29 -36.24 21.72
N GLU A 30 20.81 -36.53 20.53
CA GLU A 30 21.69 -37.67 20.20
C GLU A 30 21.93 -37.64 18.68
N GLU A 31 23.20 -37.45 18.28
CA GLU A 31 23.64 -37.33 16.90
C GLU A 31 23.81 -38.73 16.29
N ASP A 32 22.89 -39.13 15.40
CA ASP A 32 23.17 -40.17 14.40
C ASP A 32 23.77 -39.49 13.16
N GLU A 33 25.04 -39.82 12.88
CA GLU A 33 25.91 -39.20 11.85
C GLU A 33 25.45 -39.39 10.39
N GLU A 34 24.29 -40.01 10.13
CA GLU A 34 23.79 -40.26 8.76
C GLU A 34 22.80 -39.19 8.25
N ASP A 35 22.25 -38.31 9.11
CA ASP A 35 21.23 -37.31 8.73
C ASP A 35 21.79 -35.94 8.32
N GLN A 36 23.12 -35.75 8.33
CA GLN A 36 23.76 -34.49 7.93
C GLN A 36 23.76 -34.24 6.40
N GLN A 37 23.25 -35.19 5.60
CA GLN A 37 23.24 -35.11 4.14
C GLN A 37 21.86 -34.87 3.52
N GLN A 38 21.05 -33.96 4.08
CA GLN A 38 19.88 -33.44 3.35
C GLN A 38 19.34 -32.07 3.81
N LYS A 39 20.21 -31.08 4.01
CA LYS A 39 19.81 -29.65 3.88
C LYS A 39 19.82 -29.28 2.39
N LYS A 40 18.84 -29.78 1.63
CA LYS A 40 18.60 -29.30 0.26
C LYS A 40 18.02 -27.88 0.36
N GLN A 41 18.85 -26.88 0.06
CA GLN A 41 18.44 -25.48 -0.10
C GLN A 41 17.34 -25.42 -1.18
N LEU A 42 16.25 -24.68 -0.96
CA LEU A 42 15.14 -24.62 -1.92
C LEU A 42 15.65 -24.05 -3.25
N THR A 43 15.37 -24.73 -4.36
CA THR A 43 15.75 -24.21 -5.68
C THR A 43 14.78 -23.10 -6.11
N LEU A 44 15.21 -22.26 -7.06
CA LEU A 44 14.32 -21.24 -7.67
C LEU A 44 13.06 -21.86 -8.29
N SER A 45 13.16 -23.09 -8.81
CA SER A 45 12.02 -23.84 -9.37
C SER A 45 10.99 -24.21 -8.29
N ASP A 46 11.45 -24.64 -7.11
CA ASP A 46 10.58 -25.01 -6.00
C ASP A 46 9.76 -23.81 -5.49
N HIS A 47 10.37 -22.63 -5.47
CA HIS A 47 9.69 -21.37 -5.13
C HIS A 47 8.62 -20.97 -6.16
N GLN A 48 8.87 -21.20 -7.44
CA GLN A 48 7.90 -20.95 -8.51
C GLN A 48 6.70 -21.90 -8.43
N ASP A 49 6.94 -23.18 -8.13
CA ASP A 49 5.88 -24.17 -7.97
C ASP A 49 5.01 -23.88 -6.74
N CYS A 50 5.64 -23.51 -5.62
CA CYS A 50 4.93 -23.08 -4.41
C CYS A 50 4.09 -21.82 -4.65
N TYR A 51 4.62 -20.86 -5.41
CA TYR A 51 3.88 -19.67 -5.84
C TYR A 51 2.67 -20.03 -6.72
N ALA A 52 2.87 -20.86 -7.74
CA ALA A 52 1.80 -21.27 -8.65
C ALA A 52 0.67 -22.00 -7.89
N LEU A 53 1.04 -22.89 -6.96
CA LEU A 53 0.09 -23.60 -6.10
C LEU A 53 -0.69 -22.63 -5.20
N LEU A 54 -0.01 -21.68 -4.54
CA LEU A 54 -0.65 -20.67 -3.71
C LEU A 54 -1.64 -19.81 -4.51
N VAL A 55 -1.23 -19.34 -5.70
CA VAL A 55 -2.09 -18.57 -6.61
C VAL A 55 -3.33 -19.38 -6.99
N ARG A 56 -3.16 -20.67 -7.33
CA ARG A 56 -4.28 -21.52 -7.73
C ARG A 56 -5.27 -21.77 -6.59
N ILE A 57 -4.77 -21.97 -5.37
CA ILE A 57 -5.61 -22.07 -4.17
C ILE A 57 -6.40 -20.77 -3.97
N CYS A 58 -5.74 -19.62 -4.11
CA CYS A 58 -6.39 -18.31 -3.97
C CYS A 58 -7.46 -18.09 -5.05
N ASP A 59 -7.20 -18.41 -6.32
CA ASP A 59 -8.17 -18.25 -7.40
C ASP A 59 -9.43 -19.11 -7.16
N LEU A 60 -9.24 -20.35 -6.66
CA LEU A 60 -10.35 -21.24 -6.28
C LEU A 60 -11.12 -20.74 -5.05
N SER A 61 -10.45 -20.04 -4.14
CA SER A 61 -11.05 -19.40 -2.96
C SER A 61 -11.85 -18.16 -3.33
N ILE A 62 -11.34 -17.33 -4.26
CA ILE A 62 -11.97 -16.09 -4.68
C ILE A 62 -13.25 -16.34 -5.47
N LYS A 63 -13.31 -17.41 -6.26
CA LYS A 63 -14.43 -17.70 -7.18
C LYS A 63 -15.79 -17.44 -6.51
N VAL A 64 -16.53 -16.48 -7.06
CA VAL A 64 -17.85 -16.08 -6.56
C VAL A 64 -18.81 -17.24 -6.77
N VAL A 65 -19.56 -17.56 -5.73
CA VAL A 65 -20.60 -18.59 -5.74
C VAL A 65 -21.92 -17.84 -5.73
N GLU A 66 -22.79 -18.13 -6.69
CA GLU A 66 -24.06 -17.41 -6.85
C GLU A 66 -24.95 -17.61 -5.62
N SER A 67 -25.63 -16.55 -5.17
CA SER A 67 -26.47 -16.55 -3.96
C SER A 67 -27.62 -17.55 -3.99
N ARG A 68 -28.06 -17.97 -5.19
CA ARG A 68 -29.12 -18.97 -5.39
C ARG A 68 -28.65 -20.41 -5.23
N THR A 69 -27.35 -20.65 -5.13
CA THR A 69 -26.81 -22.00 -4.98
C THR A 69 -27.05 -22.52 -3.56
N PRO A 70 -27.52 -23.78 -3.41
CA PRO A 70 -27.72 -24.38 -2.09
C PRO A 70 -26.42 -24.40 -1.28
N ALA A 71 -26.47 -24.13 0.03
CA ALA A 71 -25.29 -24.10 0.90
C ALA A 71 -24.47 -25.42 0.93
N ASP A 72 -25.10 -26.54 0.59
CA ASP A 72 -24.48 -27.87 0.47
C ASP A 72 -23.95 -28.19 -0.93
N SER A 73 -24.02 -27.25 -1.87
CA SER A 73 -23.54 -27.45 -3.23
C SER A 73 -22.05 -27.79 -3.26
N MET A 74 -21.66 -28.50 -4.33
CA MET A 74 -20.25 -28.78 -4.60
C MET A 74 -19.41 -27.50 -4.73
N GLU A 75 -20.03 -26.35 -5.04
CA GLU A 75 -19.36 -25.06 -5.18
C GLU A 75 -19.00 -24.46 -3.81
N TRP A 76 -19.94 -24.44 -2.87
CA TRP A 76 -19.66 -24.03 -1.48
C TRP A 76 -18.68 -24.97 -0.79
N ARG A 77 -18.80 -26.28 -1.01
CA ARG A 77 -17.82 -27.27 -0.51
C ARG A 77 -16.41 -27.01 -1.05
N ARG A 78 -16.29 -26.70 -2.34
CA ARG A 78 -15.02 -26.35 -2.98
C ARG A 78 -14.42 -25.08 -2.38
N LYS A 79 -15.23 -24.04 -2.19
CA LYS A 79 -14.79 -22.76 -1.60
C LYS A 79 -14.36 -22.90 -0.14
N ARG A 80 -15.09 -23.69 0.66
CA ARG A 80 -14.70 -24.05 2.04
C ARG A 80 -13.38 -24.80 2.08
N LEU A 81 -13.19 -25.77 1.17
CA LEU A 81 -11.96 -26.54 1.08
C LEU A 81 -10.76 -25.66 0.66
N SER A 82 -10.90 -24.84 -0.38
CA SER A 82 -9.82 -23.97 -0.85
C SER A 82 -9.40 -22.95 0.21
N THR A 83 -10.36 -22.37 0.95
CA THR A 83 -10.06 -21.45 2.05
C THR A 83 -9.34 -22.13 3.21
N ARG A 84 -9.69 -23.38 3.54
CA ARG A 84 -8.97 -24.18 4.55
C ARG A 84 -7.57 -24.56 4.09
N LEU A 85 -7.41 -24.93 2.82
CA LEU A 85 -6.10 -25.19 2.23
C LEU A 85 -5.22 -23.94 2.26
N LEU A 86 -5.78 -22.76 1.98
CA LEU A 86 -5.07 -21.49 2.12
C LEU A 86 -4.61 -21.28 3.57
N ALA A 87 -5.48 -21.49 4.55
CA ALA A 87 -5.14 -21.38 5.96
C ALA A 87 -3.99 -22.32 6.35
N HIS A 88 -4.05 -23.59 5.92
CA HIS A 88 -2.98 -24.56 6.16
C HIS A 88 -1.68 -24.17 5.46
N PHE A 89 -1.75 -23.73 4.20
CA PHE A 89 -0.58 -23.29 3.46
C PHE A 89 0.13 -22.15 4.19
N ILE A 90 -0.60 -21.09 4.56
CA ILE A 90 -0.03 -19.93 5.27
C ILE A 90 0.64 -20.32 6.60
N ASN A 91 0.03 -21.25 7.35
CA ASN A 91 0.62 -21.74 8.60
C ASN A 91 1.88 -22.58 8.35
N ALA A 92 1.93 -23.31 7.24
CA ALA A 92 3.02 -24.19 6.86
C ALA A 92 4.15 -23.48 6.10
N VAL A 93 4.05 -22.19 5.75
CA VAL A 93 5.12 -21.47 5.06
C VAL A 93 6.37 -21.41 5.95
N ASN A 94 7.53 -21.75 5.37
CA ASN A 94 8.83 -21.60 6.00
C ASN A 94 9.40 -20.18 5.80
N ASP A 95 10.39 -19.81 6.61
CA ASP A 95 10.94 -18.45 6.59
C ASP A 95 11.74 -18.15 5.31
N GLU A 96 12.24 -19.17 4.61
CA GLU A 96 12.95 -19.04 3.34
C GLU A 96 12.00 -18.59 2.21
N PHE A 97 10.88 -19.30 2.01
CA PHE A 97 9.88 -18.90 1.04
C PHE A 97 9.20 -17.59 1.46
N ALA A 98 8.99 -17.35 2.75
CA ALA A 98 8.43 -16.08 3.23
C ALA A 98 9.25 -14.84 2.86
N ARG A 99 10.57 -14.99 2.69
CA ARG A 99 11.47 -13.91 2.26
C ARG A 99 11.49 -13.73 0.74
N SER A 100 11.01 -14.71 -0.02
CA SER A 100 11.00 -14.64 -1.48
C SER A 100 10.04 -13.57 -2.01
N ASP A 101 10.39 -12.95 -3.14
CA ASP A 101 9.52 -11.98 -3.82
C ASP A 101 8.24 -12.63 -4.35
N PHE A 102 8.29 -13.93 -4.65
CA PHE A 102 7.13 -14.72 -5.03
C PHE A 102 6.07 -14.73 -3.92
N PHE A 103 6.46 -15.07 -2.69
CA PHE A 103 5.53 -15.07 -1.57
C PHE A 103 5.01 -13.67 -1.27
N ARG A 104 5.88 -12.64 -1.32
CA ARG A 104 5.48 -11.25 -1.13
C ARG A 104 4.42 -10.82 -2.15
N SER A 105 4.66 -11.08 -3.44
CA SER A 105 3.71 -10.79 -4.52
C SER A 105 2.38 -11.53 -4.31
N ALA A 106 2.43 -12.85 -4.05
CA ALA A 106 1.22 -13.64 -3.79
C ALA A 106 0.45 -13.13 -2.57
N LEU A 107 1.14 -12.74 -1.51
CA LEU A 107 0.56 -12.22 -0.28
C LEU A 107 -0.20 -10.91 -0.54
N HIS A 108 0.43 -9.98 -1.24
CA HIS A 108 -0.13 -8.66 -1.54
C HIS A 108 -1.29 -8.70 -2.55
N GLU A 109 -1.25 -9.57 -3.54
CA GLU A 109 -2.22 -9.59 -4.63
C GLU A 109 -3.31 -10.64 -4.45
N LYS A 110 -2.91 -11.89 -4.16
CA LYS A 110 -3.81 -13.05 -4.23
C LYS A 110 -4.38 -13.43 -2.86
N VAL A 111 -3.53 -13.56 -1.85
CA VAL A 111 -3.94 -13.94 -0.49
C VAL A 111 -4.79 -12.84 0.14
N THR A 112 -4.35 -11.58 0.03
CA THR A 112 -5.11 -10.42 0.53
C THR A 112 -6.51 -10.35 -0.09
N LEU A 113 -6.62 -10.51 -1.42
CA LEU A 113 -7.91 -10.48 -2.12
C LEU A 113 -8.82 -11.64 -1.72
N SER A 114 -8.25 -12.85 -1.59
CA SER A 114 -8.96 -14.04 -1.13
C SER A 114 -9.57 -13.84 0.27
N LEU A 115 -8.77 -13.35 1.22
CA LEU A 115 -9.23 -13.10 2.58
C LEU A 115 -10.26 -11.98 2.66
N LEU A 116 -10.10 -10.92 1.87
CA LEU A 116 -11.05 -9.80 1.84
C LEU A 116 -12.43 -10.28 1.39
N HIS A 117 -12.49 -11.12 0.35
CA HIS A 117 -13.74 -11.71 -0.11
C HIS A 117 -14.36 -12.62 0.95
N ASN A 118 -13.56 -13.51 1.55
CA ASN A 118 -14.11 -14.54 2.45
C ASN A 118 -14.46 -14.03 3.85
N CYS A 119 -13.76 -12.99 4.35
CA CYS A 119 -14.13 -12.33 5.60
C CYS A 119 -15.44 -11.54 5.47
N ALA A 120 -15.86 -11.17 4.26
CA ALA A 120 -17.10 -10.45 4.03
C ALA A 120 -18.35 -11.36 3.99
N LEU A 121 -18.17 -12.68 3.87
CA LEU A 121 -19.28 -13.63 3.69
C LEU A 121 -20.04 -13.93 4.99
N GLU A 122 -21.34 -14.22 4.86
CA GLU A 122 -22.22 -14.61 5.97
C GLU A 122 -22.05 -16.07 6.43
N ASP A 123 -21.42 -16.93 5.62
CA ASP A 123 -21.12 -18.31 5.99
C ASP A 123 -20.17 -18.34 7.22
N PRO A 124 -20.64 -18.81 8.40
CA PRO A 124 -19.86 -18.74 9.64
C PRO A 124 -18.57 -19.55 9.59
N VAL A 125 -18.56 -20.66 8.84
CA VAL A 125 -17.40 -21.55 8.70
C VAL A 125 -16.33 -20.89 7.85
N LEU A 126 -16.71 -20.31 6.71
CA LEU A 126 -15.77 -19.58 5.84
C LEU A 126 -15.24 -18.33 6.51
N HIS A 127 -16.13 -17.53 7.08
CA HIS A 127 -15.80 -16.31 7.78
C HIS A 127 -14.81 -16.57 8.94
N GLY A 128 -15.09 -17.59 9.77
CA GLY A 128 -14.21 -17.97 10.88
C GLY A 128 -12.83 -18.43 10.43
N VAL A 129 -12.74 -19.28 9.39
CA VAL A 129 -11.45 -19.73 8.84
C VAL A 129 -10.68 -18.55 8.23
N ALA A 130 -11.36 -17.66 7.51
CA ALA A 130 -10.74 -16.49 6.89
C ALA A 130 -10.20 -15.51 7.94
N LEU A 131 -10.97 -15.18 8.98
CA LEU A 131 -10.52 -14.33 10.08
C LEU A 131 -9.37 -14.94 10.86
N LYS A 132 -9.40 -16.25 11.13
CA LYS A 132 -8.29 -16.95 11.78
C LYS A 132 -7.02 -16.89 10.93
N THR A 133 -7.15 -17.02 9.61
CA THR A 133 -6.03 -16.90 8.67
C THR A 133 -5.49 -15.47 8.63
N LEU A 134 -6.38 -14.48 8.62
CA LEU A 134 -6.00 -13.06 8.71
C LEU A 134 -5.23 -12.77 10.00
N TYR A 135 -5.68 -13.30 11.13
CA TYR A 135 -4.97 -13.15 12.41
C TYR A 135 -3.54 -13.70 12.33
N GLN A 136 -3.35 -14.90 11.78
CA GLN A 136 -2.02 -15.48 11.62
C GLN A 136 -1.13 -14.64 10.69
N LEU A 137 -1.70 -14.10 9.62
CA LEU A 137 -0.97 -13.22 8.72
C LEU A 137 -0.55 -11.91 9.38
N VAL A 138 -1.45 -11.27 10.13
CA VAL A 138 -1.15 -10.05 10.87
C VAL A 138 -0.07 -10.30 11.91
N MET A 139 -0.12 -11.41 12.64
CA MET A 139 0.87 -11.71 13.68
C MET A 139 2.24 -12.08 13.10
N ARG A 140 2.29 -12.91 12.05
CA ARG A 140 3.56 -13.44 11.51
C ARG A 140 4.20 -12.56 10.44
N TYR A 141 3.40 -11.86 9.64
CA TYR A 141 3.87 -11.12 8.46
C TYR A 141 3.51 -9.62 8.50
N ARG A 142 3.38 -9.03 9.70
CA ARG A 142 3.03 -7.61 9.91
C ARG A 142 3.83 -6.62 9.06
N ASN A 143 5.12 -6.86 8.88
CA ASN A 143 6.02 -6.01 8.09
C ASN A 143 5.68 -5.99 6.60
N LEU A 144 5.12 -7.08 6.07
CA LEU A 144 4.70 -7.18 4.67
C LEU A 144 3.29 -6.62 4.47
N LEU A 145 2.45 -6.57 5.50
CA LEU A 145 1.04 -6.22 5.36
C LEU A 145 0.68 -4.77 5.72
N LYS A 146 1.66 -3.90 5.99
CA LYS A 146 1.47 -2.53 6.48
C LYS A 146 0.25 -1.82 5.85
N SER A 147 0.27 -1.51 4.55
CA SER A 147 -0.85 -0.80 3.91
C SER A 147 -2.15 -1.60 3.80
N LYS A 148 -2.09 -2.94 3.85
CA LYS A 148 -3.26 -3.81 3.70
C LYS A 148 -4.02 -4.01 5.01
N VAL A 149 -3.36 -3.91 6.17
CA VAL A 149 -4.00 -4.03 7.49
C VAL A 149 -5.13 -3.01 7.65
N VAL A 150 -4.87 -1.75 7.29
CA VAL A 150 -5.89 -0.69 7.32
C VAL A 150 -7.13 -1.06 6.49
N ILE A 151 -6.93 -1.66 5.32
CA ILE A 151 -8.03 -2.08 4.43
C ILE A 151 -8.89 -3.15 5.11
N PHE A 152 -8.26 -4.13 5.77
CA PHE A 152 -9.01 -5.14 6.52
C PHE A 152 -9.73 -4.52 7.72
N ILE A 153 -9.02 -3.78 8.57
CA ILE A 153 -9.54 -3.31 9.85
C ILE A 153 -10.59 -2.21 9.64
N LEU A 154 -10.24 -1.13 8.96
CA LEU A 154 -11.13 0.04 8.76
C LEU A 154 -12.02 -0.12 7.52
N GLY A 155 -11.52 -0.75 6.46
CA GLY A 155 -12.26 -0.88 5.20
C GLY A 155 -13.29 -2.01 5.18
N LEU A 156 -13.12 -3.06 5.99
CA LEU A 156 -14.00 -4.23 5.99
C LEU A 156 -14.58 -4.54 7.37
N LEU A 157 -13.75 -4.85 8.36
CA LEU A 157 -14.19 -5.41 9.64
C LEU A 157 -14.98 -4.40 10.49
N LEU A 158 -14.47 -3.17 10.61
CA LEU A 158 -15.12 -2.13 11.39
C LEU A 158 -16.48 -1.68 10.80
N PRO A 159 -16.63 -1.54 9.46
CA PRO A 159 -17.94 -1.36 8.82
C PRO A 159 -18.92 -2.50 9.11
N ILE A 160 -18.48 -3.77 9.02
CA ILE A 160 -19.33 -4.94 9.32
C ILE A 160 -19.85 -4.87 10.76
N VAL A 161 -18.98 -4.57 11.73
CA VAL A 161 -19.35 -4.43 13.15
C VAL A 161 -20.38 -3.30 13.36
N ASN A 162 -20.17 -2.15 12.74
CA ASN A 162 -21.02 -0.96 12.91
C ASN A 162 -22.31 -0.98 12.07
N SER A 163 -22.41 -1.85 11.08
CA SER A 163 -23.60 -1.95 10.23
C SER A 163 -24.79 -2.56 10.96
N LYS A 164 -26.01 -2.21 10.55
CA LYS A 164 -27.26 -2.71 11.16
C LYS A 164 -27.74 -4.05 10.58
N ASN A 165 -27.15 -4.49 9.46
CA ASN A 165 -27.67 -5.58 8.65
C ASN A 165 -26.77 -6.83 8.64
N THR A 166 -25.78 -6.89 9.52
CA THR A 166 -24.88 -8.04 9.63
C THR A 166 -25.30 -8.97 10.75
N SER A 167 -25.03 -10.27 10.59
CA SER A 167 -25.46 -11.27 11.54
C SER A 167 -24.73 -11.14 12.88
N TYR A 168 -25.39 -11.58 13.96
CA TYR A 168 -24.77 -11.64 15.28
C TYR A 168 -23.47 -12.45 15.27
N GLU A 169 -23.46 -13.60 14.59
CA GLU A 169 -22.30 -14.51 14.54
C GLU A 169 -21.09 -13.87 13.86
N GLN A 170 -21.29 -13.16 12.74
CA GLN A 170 -20.22 -12.41 12.07
C GLN A 170 -19.64 -11.34 13.01
N LYS A 171 -20.50 -10.51 13.61
CA LYS A 171 -20.05 -9.47 14.54
C LYS A 171 -19.28 -10.04 15.73
N ALA A 172 -19.81 -11.09 16.35
CA ALA A 172 -19.19 -11.72 17.50
C ALA A 172 -17.80 -12.31 17.16
N THR A 173 -17.66 -12.90 15.97
CA THR A 173 -16.39 -13.45 15.50
C THR A 173 -15.36 -12.35 15.22
N ILE A 174 -15.78 -11.23 14.62
CA ILE A 174 -14.91 -10.07 14.38
C ILE A 174 -14.48 -9.40 15.70
N LEU A 175 -15.40 -9.23 16.65
CA LEU A 175 -15.06 -8.66 17.95
C LEU A 175 -14.09 -9.56 18.72
N THR A 176 -14.26 -10.88 18.61
CA THR A 176 -13.29 -11.86 19.15
C THR A 176 -11.94 -11.70 18.46
N PHE A 177 -11.90 -11.52 17.14
CA PHE A 177 -10.66 -11.22 16.42
C PHE A 177 -9.97 -9.95 16.94
N PHE A 178 -10.72 -8.85 17.16
CA PHE A 178 -10.15 -7.63 17.73
C PHE A 178 -9.64 -7.84 19.15
N GLU A 179 -10.36 -8.56 20.01
CA GLU A 179 -9.92 -8.84 21.37
C GLU A 179 -8.57 -9.60 21.41
N HIS A 180 -8.36 -10.55 20.50
CA HIS A 180 -7.09 -11.27 20.40
C HIS A 180 -5.99 -10.41 19.77
N THR A 181 -6.32 -9.65 18.72
CA THR A 181 -5.33 -8.86 17.98
C THR A 181 -4.79 -7.69 18.81
N LEU A 182 -5.66 -7.01 19.55
CA LEU A 182 -5.30 -5.86 20.39
C LEU A 182 -4.61 -6.25 21.71
N ARG A 183 -4.45 -7.55 21.97
CA ARG A 183 -3.70 -8.05 23.14
C ARG A 183 -2.19 -7.93 22.97
N ASP A 184 -1.69 -7.94 21.73
CA ASP A 184 -0.25 -7.82 21.45
C ASP A 184 0.18 -6.34 21.51
N PRO A 185 0.99 -5.93 22.50
CA PRO A 185 1.41 -4.54 22.63
C PRO A 185 2.37 -4.11 21.50
N GLN A 186 3.20 -5.01 20.97
CA GLN A 186 4.11 -4.65 19.87
C GLN A 186 3.33 -4.33 18.60
N LEU A 187 2.28 -5.09 18.31
CA LEU A 187 1.43 -4.83 17.15
C LEU A 187 0.75 -3.46 17.25
N LEU A 188 0.29 -3.06 18.44
CA LEU A 188 -0.30 -1.74 18.66
C LEU A 188 0.71 -0.61 18.44
N MET A 189 1.94 -0.78 18.91
CA MET A 189 3.01 0.19 18.63
C MET A 189 3.34 0.27 17.15
N ASP A 190 3.42 -0.87 16.45
CA ASP A 190 3.63 -0.90 15.01
C ASP A 190 2.48 -0.20 14.27
N TRP A 191 1.23 -0.39 14.68
CA TRP A 191 0.09 0.29 14.07
C TRP A 191 0.14 1.80 14.33
N PHE A 192 0.35 2.21 15.57
CA PHE A 192 0.40 3.62 15.93
C PHE A 192 1.51 4.37 15.20
N THR A 193 2.71 3.78 15.12
CA THR A 193 3.85 4.40 14.44
C THR A 193 3.74 4.39 12.93
N ASN A 194 3.19 3.34 12.32
CA ASN A 194 3.08 3.25 10.85
C ASN A 194 1.83 3.94 10.27
N PHE A 195 0.82 4.27 11.09
CA PHE A 195 -0.42 4.89 10.63
C PHE A 195 -0.72 6.22 11.33
N ASP A 196 -1.01 6.20 12.62
CA ASP A 196 -1.46 7.40 13.37
C ASP A 196 -0.36 8.49 13.48
N CYS A 197 0.92 8.11 13.45
CA CYS A 197 2.04 9.07 13.46
C CYS A 197 2.49 9.54 12.07
N VAL A 198 1.94 8.98 10.98
CA VAL A 198 2.40 9.25 9.61
C VAL A 198 1.41 10.18 8.90
N GLN A 199 1.88 11.35 8.48
CA GLN A 199 1.07 12.32 7.76
C GLN A 199 0.55 11.74 6.43
N GLY A 200 -0.76 11.82 6.20
CA GLY A 200 -1.43 11.29 5.00
C GLY A 200 -1.90 9.83 5.11
N MET A 201 -1.59 9.14 6.21
CA MET A 201 -2.17 7.82 6.52
C MET A 201 -3.41 7.98 7.42
N PRO A 202 -4.37 7.04 7.38
CA PRO A 202 -5.52 7.09 8.28
C PRO A 202 -5.11 6.70 9.70
N ASN A 203 -5.63 7.44 10.70
CA ASN A 203 -5.43 7.13 12.12
C ASN A 203 -6.10 5.80 12.49
N LEU A 204 -5.35 4.70 12.40
CA LEU A 204 -5.87 3.34 12.55
C LEU A 204 -6.34 3.09 13.98
N CYS A 205 -5.51 3.42 14.97
CA CYS A 205 -5.82 3.20 16.38
C CYS A 205 -6.99 4.08 16.82
N GLU A 206 -6.98 5.36 16.47
CA GLU A 206 -8.05 6.30 16.80
C GLU A 206 -9.40 5.85 16.23
N GLN A 207 -9.45 5.54 14.92
CA GLN A 207 -10.69 5.14 14.25
C GLN A 207 -11.21 3.79 14.75
N LEU A 208 -10.33 2.84 15.07
CA LEU A 208 -10.71 1.57 15.67
C LEU A 208 -11.36 1.77 17.04
N VAL A 209 -10.72 2.54 17.92
CA VAL A 209 -11.27 2.86 19.26
C VAL A 209 -12.60 3.59 19.13
N SER A 210 -12.68 4.58 18.25
CA SER A 210 -13.91 5.34 17.98
C SER A 210 -15.05 4.44 17.50
N GLY A 211 -14.77 3.54 16.55
CA GLY A 211 -15.77 2.62 16.01
C GLY A 211 -16.24 1.57 17.02
N LEU A 212 -15.34 0.98 17.81
CA LEU A 212 -15.71 0.06 18.88
C LEU A 212 -16.50 0.77 19.99
N SER A 213 -16.11 2.00 20.34
CA SER A 213 -16.79 2.84 21.33
C SER A 213 -18.21 3.19 20.86
N LYS A 214 -18.38 3.54 19.58
CA LYS A 214 -19.70 3.80 18.98
C LYS A 214 -20.62 2.59 19.14
N MET A 215 -20.19 1.40 18.73
CA MET A 215 -21.01 0.18 18.87
C MET A 215 -21.31 -0.16 20.34
N SER A 216 -20.38 0.10 21.27
CA SER A 216 -20.61 -0.14 22.70
C SER A 216 -21.72 0.76 23.30
N LYS A 217 -21.87 1.98 22.78
CA LYS A 217 -22.83 2.99 23.24
C LYS A 217 -24.18 2.90 22.53
N MET A 218 -24.21 2.35 21.32
CA MET A 218 -25.45 2.20 20.57
C MET A 218 -26.31 1.08 21.18
N SER A 219 -27.48 1.45 21.72
CA SER A 219 -28.50 0.49 22.15
C SER A 219 -29.33 0.08 20.93
N HIS A 220 -29.00 -1.06 20.32
CA HIS A 220 -29.76 -1.59 19.18
C HIS A 220 -30.87 -2.52 19.67
N VAL A 221 -31.83 -2.01 20.45
CA VAL A 221 -33.13 -2.68 20.59
C VAL A 221 -33.89 -2.43 19.28
N SER A 222 -33.55 -3.21 18.25
CA SER A 222 -34.21 -3.19 16.95
C SER A 222 -34.31 -4.63 16.46
N SER A 223 -35.35 -4.92 15.68
CA SER A 223 -35.93 -6.23 15.34
C SER A 223 -35.01 -7.35 14.82
N TRP A 224 -33.71 -7.13 14.66
CA TRP A 224 -32.75 -8.06 14.04
C TRP A 224 -31.89 -8.84 15.05
N VAL A 225 -31.77 -8.40 16.31
CA VAL A 225 -31.00 -9.10 17.37
C VAL A 225 -31.73 -9.02 18.71
N ASN A 226 -31.72 -10.11 19.49
CA ASN A 226 -32.39 -10.12 20.79
C ASN A 226 -31.61 -9.31 21.84
N ALA A 227 -32.30 -8.82 22.88
CA ALA A 227 -31.69 -7.96 23.90
C ALA A 227 -30.45 -8.59 24.58
N LYS A 228 -30.44 -9.93 24.71
CA LYS A 228 -29.30 -10.67 25.28
C LYS A 228 -28.08 -10.66 24.36
N GLN A 229 -28.26 -10.90 23.07
CA GLN A 229 -27.22 -10.88 22.05
C GLN A 229 -26.65 -9.47 21.86
N ASP A 230 -27.50 -8.44 21.87
CA ASP A 230 -27.06 -7.04 21.81
C ASP A 230 -26.21 -6.66 23.05
N ALA A 231 -26.61 -7.10 24.25
CA ALA A 231 -25.80 -6.93 25.45
C ALA A 231 -24.45 -7.66 25.36
N LEU A 232 -24.41 -8.87 24.78
CA LEU A 232 -23.17 -9.63 24.57
C LEU A 232 -22.21 -8.95 23.60
N LEU A 233 -22.71 -8.43 22.47
CA LEU A 233 -21.88 -7.68 21.51
C LEU A 233 -21.30 -6.42 22.15
N ARG A 234 -22.10 -5.66 22.90
CA ARG A 234 -21.62 -4.48 23.65
C ARG A 234 -20.54 -4.85 24.66
N LEU A 235 -20.73 -5.95 25.41
CA LEU A 235 -19.73 -6.46 26.34
C LEU A 235 -18.42 -6.84 25.62
N GLN A 236 -18.50 -7.46 24.44
CA GLN A 236 -17.31 -7.78 23.64
C GLN A 236 -16.58 -6.53 23.13
N CYS A 237 -17.30 -5.48 22.70
CA CYS A 237 -16.68 -4.19 22.36
C CYS A 237 -15.92 -3.61 23.56
N ILE A 238 -16.54 -3.61 24.75
CA ILE A 238 -15.91 -3.11 25.98
C ILE A 238 -14.68 -3.95 26.35
N ARG A 239 -14.75 -5.28 26.19
CA ARG A 239 -13.59 -6.16 26.40
C ARG A 239 -12.45 -5.86 25.44
N ALA A 240 -12.73 -5.68 24.16
CA ALA A 240 -11.73 -5.33 23.16
C ALA A 240 -11.07 -3.97 23.48
N LEU A 241 -11.86 -2.95 23.84
CA LEU A 241 -11.36 -1.65 24.29
C LEU A 241 -10.53 -1.76 25.57
N GLY A 242 -10.99 -2.53 26.55
CA GLY A 242 -10.24 -2.78 27.78
C GLY A 242 -8.92 -3.51 27.53
N THR A 243 -8.89 -4.44 26.58
CA THR A 243 -7.66 -5.12 26.17
C THR A 243 -6.70 -4.15 25.47
N PHE A 244 -7.19 -3.27 24.60
CA PHE A 244 -6.38 -2.20 24.01
C PHE A 244 -5.71 -1.32 25.08
N VAL A 245 -6.47 -0.84 26.07
CA VAL A 245 -5.94 -0.01 27.16
C VAL A 245 -4.93 -0.77 28.02
N ARG A 246 -5.20 -2.04 28.35
CA ARG A 246 -4.26 -2.88 29.11
C ARG A 246 -2.94 -3.09 28.36
N SER A 247 -2.99 -3.26 27.04
CA SER A 247 -1.79 -3.39 26.21
C SER A 247 -0.98 -2.09 26.21
N LEU A 248 -1.63 -0.92 26.14
CA LEU A 248 -0.97 0.38 26.29
C LEU A 248 -0.35 0.57 27.69
N GLU A 249 -1.05 0.15 28.74
CA GLU A 249 -0.51 0.15 30.10
C GLU A 249 0.74 -0.74 30.23
N GLY A 250 0.74 -1.90 29.56
CA GLY A 250 1.91 -2.78 29.45
C GLY A 250 3.11 -2.08 28.83
N ILE A 251 2.90 -1.40 27.70
CA ILE A 251 3.95 -0.60 27.02
C ILE A 251 4.49 0.49 27.96
N ALA A 252 3.60 1.24 28.62
CA ALA A 252 4.01 2.32 29.52
C ALA A 252 4.84 1.83 30.72
N LYS A 253 4.61 0.59 31.19
CA LYS A 253 5.41 -0.02 32.27
C LYS A 253 6.77 -0.51 31.80
N GLU A 254 6.91 -0.91 30.53
CA GLU A 254 8.19 -1.32 29.94
C GLU A 254 9.12 -0.12 29.65
N PHE A 255 8.56 1.08 29.50
CA PHE A 255 9.30 2.34 29.42
C PHE A 255 9.04 3.22 30.65
N PRO A 256 9.53 2.84 31.86
CA PRO A 256 9.50 3.75 32.98
C PRO A 256 10.38 4.93 32.62
N MET A 257 9.77 6.09 32.38
CA MET A 257 10.45 7.37 32.21
C MET A 257 11.23 7.69 33.48
N GLY A 258 12.43 7.13 33.61
CA GLY A 258 13.37 7.32 34.71
C GLY A 258 14.41 8.37 34.31
N GLY A 259 14.02 9.63 34.40
CA GLY A 259 14.89 10.78 34.07
C GLY A 259 14.22 12.11 34.35
N GLY A 260 13.92 12.38 35.62
CA GLY A 260 13.75 13.72 36.21
C GLY A 260 12.98 14.79 35.43
N ILE A 261 11.66 14.79 35.56
CA ILE A 261 10.92 16.04 35.75
C ILE A 261 10.12 15.85 37.03
N THR A 262 10.64 16.39 38.13
CA THR A 262 9.88 16.55 39.36
C THR A 262 8.63 17.39 39.08
N PRO A 263 7.45 17.00 39.57
CA PRO A 263 6.26 17.82 39.47
C PRO A 263 6.45 19.04 40.36
N ARG A 264 6.73 20.20 39.75
CA ARG A 264 6.71 21.46 40.47
C ARG A 264 5.26 21.90 40.54
N SER A 265 4.64 21.57 41.66
CA SER A 265 3.35 22.03 42.13
C SER A 265 3.27 23.56 42.15
N GLN A 266 2.20 24.09 41.57
CA GLN A 266 1.54 25.28 42.07
C GLN A 266 0.04 25.01 42.06
N GLU A 267 -0.46 24.57 43.21
CA GLU A 267 -1.83 24.85 43.60
C GLU A 267 -1.98 26.37 43.74
N ARG A 268 -3.00 26.94 43.09
CA ARG A 268 -3.87 27.96 43.70
C ARG A 268 -5.17 28.11 42.91
N GLU A 269 -6.21 28.25 43.70
CA GLU A 269 -7.65 28.29 43.42
C GLU A 269 -8.11 29.50 42.60
N LEU A 270 -9.42 29.49 42.26
CA LEU A 270 -10.28 30.54 41.67
C LEU A 270 -10.40 30.44 40.14
N ASP A 271 -11.56 30.36 39.49
CA ASP A 271 -12.91 30.72 39.94
C ASP A 271 -13.98 29.93 39.16
N SER A 272 -15.01 29.61 39.92
CA SER A 272 -16.27 28.99 39.55
C SER A 272 -17.04 29.92 38.63
N ARG A 273 -17.15 29.64 37.32
CA ARG A 273 -18.16 30.33 36.49
C ARG A 273 -18.64 29.66 35.19
N GLU A 274 -17.92 28.70 34.61
CA GLU A 274 -18.35 28.15 33.30
C GLU A 274 -19.07 26.79 33.35
N TYR A 275 -19.17 26.15 34.52
CA TYR A 275 -19.85 24.86 34.67
C TYR A 275 -21.31 24.96 35.17
N GLN A 276 -21.82 26.18 35.42
CA GLN A 276 -23.18 26.41 35.91
C GLN A 276 -24.12 27.07 34.88
N GLU A 277 -23.63 27.61 33.76
CA GLU A 277 -24.49 28.22 32.73
C GLU A 277 -25.05 27.25 31.69
N MET A 278 -24.57 26.01 31.61
CA MET A 278 -25.10 25.00 30.66
C MET A 278 -26.15 24.06 31.29
N LYS A 279 -26.64 24.39 32.49
CA LYS A 279 -27.66 23.61 33.22
C LYS A 279 -29.01 24.34 33.39
N SER A 280 -29.17 25.55 32.82
CA SER A 280 -30.41 26.35 32.94
C SER A 280 -31.25 26.44 31.66
N VAL A 281 -30.88 25.81 30.54
CA VAL A 281 -31.68 25.84 29.29
C VAL A 281 -32.37 24.51 28.98
N ALA A 282 -32.13 23.46 29.79
CA ALA A 282 -32.73 22.14 29.61
C ALA A 282 -34.10 21.95 30.33
N ALA A 283 -34.72 23.04 30.77
CA ALA A 283 -36.02 23.00 31.45
C ALA A 283 -36.92 24.10 30.93
N GLU A 284 -37.32 24.01 29.66
CA GLU A 284 -38.63 24.50 29.19
C GLU A 284 -38.88 24.01 27.75
N ASN A 285 -40.11 23.52 27.54
CA ASN A 285 -40.77 23.21 26.27
C ASN A 285 -40.62 21.79 25.69
N GLU A 286 -41.24 20.83 26.38
CA GLU A 286 -42.23 19.99 25.69
C GLU A 286 -43.51 20.81 25.42
N LYS A 287 -43.93 20.93 24.15
CA LYS A 287 -45.34 20.88 23.67
C LYS A 287 -45.47 21.29 22.20
N GLY A 288 -45.96 20.36 21.37
CA GLY A 288 -46.71 20.53 20.10
C GLY A 288 -46.03 21.30 18.96
N GLU A 289 -46.35 21.14 17.68
CA GLU A 289 -47.21 20.25 16.90
C GLU A 289 -46.95 20.63 15.42
N THR A 290 -47.05 19.65 14.50
CA THR A 290 -47.38 19.81 13.06
C THR A 290 -46.42 20.49 12.05
N GLY A 291 -46.26 19.87 10.86
CA GLY A 291 -46.07 20.63 9.60
C GLY A 291 -44.97 20.19 8.62
N ALA A 292 -45.36 19.35 7.65
CA ALA A 292 -44.96 19.39 6.23
C ALA A 292 -43.49 19.16 5.75
N HIS A 293 -43.32 17.97 5.16
CA HIS A 293 -42.59 17.63 3.91
C HIS A 293 -41.35 18.42 3.45
N SER A 294 -40.24 17.68 3.30
CA SER A 294 -39.63 17.55 1.97
C SER A 294 -39.05 16.14 1.78
N LYS A 295 -39.46 15.52 0.67
CA LYS A 295 -39.21 14.12 0.29
C LYS A 295 -37.75 13.96 -0.15
N ASN A 296 -37.06 12.94 0.36
CA ASN A 296 -36.03 12.26 -0.43
C ASN A 296 -36.20 10.75 -0.27
N ASN A 297 -36.56 10.15 -1.40
CA ASN A 297 -36.94 8.77 -1.60
C ASN A 297 -35.67 7.91 -1.57
N PHE A 298 -35.35 7.29 -0.43
CA PHE A 298 -34.35 6.22 -0.38
C PHE A 298 -35.07 4.89 -0.51
N ASN A 299 -35.02 4.34 -1.72
CA ASN A 299 -35.43 2.97 -2.00
C ASN A 299 -34.66 2.01 -1.08
N SER A 300 -35.43 1.29 -0.28
CA SER A 300 -35.02 0.11 0.46
C SER A 300 -34.67 -1.02 -0.50
N GLY A 301 -33.41 -1.45 -0.54
CA GLY A 301 -32.98 -2.66 -1.25
C GLY A 301 -31.47 -2.90 -1.21
N SER A 302 -31.07 -4.09 -0.78
CA SER A 302 -29.72 -4.67 -0.86
C SER A 302 -28.60 -4.06 0.01
N LEU A 303 -28.45 -4.60 1.21
CA LEU A 303 -27.17 -4.61 1.94
C LEU A 303 -26.56 -6.00 1.78
N SER A 304 -26.00 -6.27 0.58
CA SER A 304 -25.16 -7.43 0.27
C SER A 304 -24.11 -7.17 -0.83
N GLU A 305 -24.08 -5.98 -1.46
CA GLU A 305 -23.14 -5.70 -2.58
C GLU A 305 -22.18 -4.53 -2.31
N CYS A 306 -22.50 -3.60 -1.42
CA CYS A 306 -21.87 -2.26 -1.41
C CYS A 306 -20.36 -2.23 -1.09
N GLY A 307 -19.85 -3.03 -0.13
CA GLY A 307 -18.44 -2.94 0.29
C GLY A 307 -17.44 -3.70 -0.60
N VAL A 308 -17.80 -4.92 -1.03
CA VAL A 308 -16.98 -5.73 -1.94
C VAL A 308 -17.09 -5.19 -3.36
N GLU A 309 -18.25 -4.70 -3.79
CA GLU A 309 -18.35 -3.94 -5.04
C GLU A 309 -17.64 -2.60 -4.96
N GLN A 310 -17.56 -1.89 -3.83
CA GLN A 310 -16.77 -0.64 -3.75
C GLN A 310 -15.27 -0.89 -3.88
N LEU A 311 -14.74 -2.01 -3.37
CA LEU A 311 -13.32 -2.36 -3.47
C LEU A 311 -12.99 -3.07 -4.80
N LEU A 312 -13.90 -3.88 -5.36
CA LEU A 312 -13.83 -4.33 -6.75
C LEU A 312 -14.06 -3.19 -7.73
N ARG A 313 -14.87 -2.18 -7.39
CA ARG A 313 -15.01 -0.93 -8.14
C ARG A 313 -13.77 -0.09 -7.99
N GLY A 314 -13.13 0.02 -6.82
CA GLY A 314 -11.86 0.71 -6.66
C GLY A 314 -10.75 0.02 -7.47
N LYS A 315 -10.68 -1.31 -7.35
CA LYS A 315 -10.10 -2.32 -8.25
C LYS A 315 -10.18 -1.94 -9.73
N LYS A 316 -11.38 -2.21 -10.27
CA LYS A 316 -11.78 -2.05 -11.66
C LYS A 316 -11.77 -0.60 -12.11
N ALA A 317 -11.96 0.38 -11.22
CA ALA A 317 -11.89 1.80 -11.55
C ALA A 317 -10.44 2.24 -11.68
N PHE A 318 -9.53 1.74 -10.84
CA PHE A 318 -8.10 1.93 -11.04
C PHE A 318 -7.67 1.29 -12.35
N ASP A 319 -8.03 0.01 -12.57
CA ASP A 319 -7.73 -0.68 -13.83
C ASP A 319 -8.33 0.06 -15.04
N ALA A 320 -9.58 0.54 -14.96
CA ALA A 320 -10.22 1.30 -16.04
C ALA A 320 -9.59 2.69 -16.26
N VAL A 321 -9.15 3.36 -15.19
CA VAL A 321 -8.40 4.62 -15.28
C VAL A 321 -7.04 4.39 -15.94
N VAL A 322 -6.34 3.32 -15.55
CA VAL A 322 -5.06 2.91 -16.14
C VAL A 322 -5.25 2.55 -17.61
N ASP A 323 -6.24 1.74 -17.95
CA ASP A 323 -6.56 1.36 -19.34
C ASP A 323 -6.87 2.60 -20.18
N LYS A 324 -7.64 3.54 -19.64
CA LYS A 324 -8.00 4.81 -20.29
C LYS A 324 -6.80 5.74 -20.46
N PHE A 325 -5.90 5.76 -19.48
CA PHE A 325 -4.67 6.53 -19.54
C PHE A 325 -3.73 5.94 -20.61
N ASN A 326 -3.56 4.62 -20.59
CA ASN A 326 -2.69 3.88 -21.50
C ASN A 326 -3.27 3.82 -22.93
N SER A 327 -4.57 4.07 -23.11
CA SER A 327 -5.17 4.27 -24.44
C SER A 327 -4.93 5.67 -25.03
N GLY A 328 -4.20 6.57 -24.32
CA GLY A 328 -3.86 7.92 -24.79
C GLY A 328 -4.86 9.03 -24.43
N ASP A 329 -5.99 8.70 -23.78
CA ASP A 329 -7.00 9.69 -23.38
C ASP A 329 -6.74 10.19 -21.95
N HIS A 330 -5.58 10.82 -21.76
CA HIS A 330 -5.10 11.18 -20.43
C HIS A 330 -6.00 12.18 -19.70
N ALA A 331 -6.65 13.09 -20.41
CA ALA A 331 -7.55 14.08 -19.79
C ALA A 331 -8.78 13.38 -19.20
N ALA A 332 -9.39 12.45 -19.94
CA ALA A 332 -10.50 11.65 -19.43
C ALA A 332 -10.06 10.71 -18.31
N ALA A 333 -8.85 10.15 -18.37
CA ALA A 333 -8.32 9.30 -17.30
C ALA A 333 -8.14 10.06 -15.98
N ILE A 334 -7.58 11.27 -16.01
CA ILE A 334 -7.40 12.10 -14.81
C ILE A 334 -8.75 12.59 -14.27
N ALA A 335 -9.69 12.99 -15.14
CA ALA A 335 -11.05 13.33 -14.73
C ALA A 335 -11.77 12.13 -14.09
N MET A 336 -11.60 10.93 -14.66
CA MET A 336 -12.13 9.69 -14.11
C MET A 336 -11.49 9.38 -12.75
N ALA A 337 -10.18 9.52 -12.61
CA ALA A 337 -9.46 9.32 -11.35
C ALA A 337 -9.93 10.26 -10.23
N LEU A 338 -10.28 11.52 -10.55
CA LEU A 338 -10.89 12.46 -9.60
C LEU A 338 -12.30 12.02 -9.22
N ASN A 339 -13.12 11.62 -10.20
CA ASN A 339 -14.50 11.20 -10.00
C ASN A 339 -14.61 9.91 -9.17
N VAL A 340 -13.64 8.99 -9.30
CA VAL A 340 -13.60 7.75 -8.51
C VAL A 340 -12.79 7.90 -7.22
N HIS A 341 -12.40 9.13 -6.86
CA HIS A 341 -11.63 9.47 -5.67
C HIS A 341 -10.27 8.76 -5.54
N LEU A 342 -9.67 8.34 -6.67
CA LEU A 342 -8.28 7.88 -6.72
C LEU A 342 -7.30 9.05 -6.57
N LEU A 343 -7.69 10.23 -7.06
CA LEU A 343 -7.01 11.50 -6.82
C LEU A 343 -7.81 12.31 -5.81
N SER A 344 -7.18 12.71 -4.70
CA SER A 344 -7.83 13.54 -3.67
C SER A 344 -8.13 14.96 -4.15
N SER A 345 -7.38 15.45 -5.15
CA SER A 345 -7.60 16.75 -5.79
C SER A 345 -6.88 16.81 -7.14
N ALA A 346 -7.21 17.82 -7.95
CA ALA A 346 -6.48 18.14 -9.18
C ALA A 346 -5.17 18.90 -8.93
N ALA A 347 -4.68 18.93 -7.68
CA ALA A 347 -3.44 19.62 -7.35
C ALA A 347 -2.23 18.97 -8.06
N PRO A 348 -1.24 19.78 -8.51
CA PRO A 348 -0.09 19.27 -9.25
C PRO A 348 0.65 18.10 -8.57
N GLU A 349 0.80 18.16 -7.25
CA GLU A 349 1.47 17.14 -6.44
C GLU A 349 0.66 15.84 -6.36
N ALA A 350 -0.67 15.93 -6.30
CA ALA A 350 -1.54 14.76 -6.28
C ALA A 350 -1.47 14.02 -7.61
N VAL A 351 -1.55 14.77 -8.72
CA VAL A 351 -1.40 14.21 -10.07
C VAL A 351 0.00 13.64 -10.29
N ALA A 352 1.05 14.33 -9.85
CA ALA A 352 2.43 13.85 -9.96
C ALA A 352 2.65 12.51 -9.24
N ARG A 353 2.11 12.33 -8.01
CA ARG A 353 2.19 11.04 -7.29
C ARG A 353 1.42 9.92 -8.00
N PHE A 354 0.30 10.25 -8.64
CA PHE A 354 -0.45 9.29 -9.45
C PHE A 354 0.35 8.86 -10.69
N LEU A 355 1.05 9.77 -11.35
CA LEU A 355 1.88 9.45 -12.52
C LEU A 355 3.10 8.55 -12.22
N LEU A 356 3.42 8.33 -10.94
CA LEU A 356 4.47 7.39 -10.50
C LEU A 356 3.97 5.94 -10.29
N GLN A 357 2.68 5.67 -10.51
CA GLN A 357 2.16 4.29 -10.43
C GLN A 357 2.79 3.42 -11.54
N LYS A 358 3.13 2.17 -11.19
CA LYS A 358 3.88 1.26 -12.08
C LYS A 358 3.04 0.71 -13.22
N GLU A 359 1.73 0.78 -13.09
CA GLU A 359 0.73 0.27 -14.02
C GLU A 359 0.47 1.25 -15.19
N LEU A 360 0.89 2.50 -15.07
CA LEU A 360 0.80 3.49 -16.14
C LEU A 360 1.92 3.28 -17.16
N ASP A 361 1.57 3.38 -18.45
CA ASP A 361 2.53 3.28 -19.53
C ASP A 361 3.54 4.44 -19.48
N PRO A 362 4.85 4.15 -19.34
CA PRO A 362 5.90 5.17 -19.34
C PRO A 362 5.89 6.09 -20.57
N VAL A 363 5.39 5.63 -21.72
CA VAL A 363 5.20 6.46 -22.92
C VAL A 363 4.10 7.49 -22.68
N GLY A 364 2.91 7.05 -22.27
CA GLY A 364 1.77 7.92 -22.01
C GLY A 364 2.03 8.94 -20.89
N VAL A 365 2.81 8.56 -19.87
CA VAL A 365 3.26 9.51 -18.82
C VAL A 365 4.10 10.63 -19.43
N GLY A 366 5.02 10.29 -20.33
CA GLY A 366 5.82 11.26 -21.07
C GLY A 366 5.00 12.18 -21.97
N GLU A 367 4.06 11.63 -22.74
CA GLU A 367 3.16 12.40 -23.60
C GLU A 367 2.28 13.37 -22.81
N TYR A 368 1.79 12.93 -21.65
CA TYR A 368 1.00 13.77 -20.75
C TYR A 368 1.82 14.94 -20.20
N LEU A 369 3.00 14.66 -19.61
CA LEU A 369 3.91 15.67 -19.06
C LEU A 369 4.52 16.57 -20.13
N GLY A 370 4.61 16.08 -21.37
CA GLY A 370 5.20 16.77 -22.51
C GLY A 370 4.33 17.86 -23.13
N LYS A 371 3.06 18.01 -22.72
CA LYS A 371 2.19 19.07 -23.24
C LYS A 371 2.62 20.44 -22.74
N ASP A 372 2.69 21.41 -23.65
CA ASP A 372 3.03 22.79 -23.33
C ASP A 372 1.82 23.56 -22.78
N ASN A 373 1.58 23.45 -21.48
CA ASN A 373 0.61 24.28 -20.76
C ASN A 373 1.05 24.46 -19.29
N GLU A 374 0.56 25.52 -18.64
CA GLU A 374 1.00 25.88 -17.28
C GLU A 374 0.65 24.81 -16.23
N GLU A 375 -0.49 24.14 -16.38
CA GLU A 375 -0.91 23.05 -15.49
C GLU A 375 0.07 21.86 -15.56
N ARG A 376 0.47 21.44 -16.76
CA ARG A 376 1.39 20.33 -17.01
C ARG A 376 2.82 20.70 -16.63
N LYS A 377 3.22 21.96 -16.79
CA LYS A 377 4.50 22.47 -16.26
C LYS A 377 4.54 22.38 -14.75
N ALA A 378 3.46 22.78 -14.06
CA ALA A 378 3.37 22.66 -12.61
C ALA A 378 3.41 21.18 -12.16
N ILE A 379 2.68 20.30 -12.85
CA ILE A 379 2.70 18.85 -12.57
C ILE A 379 4.09 18.26 -12.83
N LEU A 380 4.75 18.63 -13.93
CA LEU A 380 6.11 18.18 -14.26
C LEU A 380 7.11 18.63 -13.20
N ARG A 381 7.01 19.88 -12.73
CA ARG A 381 7.85 20.37 -11.63
C ARG A 381 7.62 19.55 -10.36
N ALA A 382 6.36 19.31 -9.97
CA ALA A 382 6.04 18.48 -8.82
C ALA A 382 6.53 17.03 -9.00
N PHE A 383 6.43 16.47 -10.21
CA PHE A 383 6.91 15.13 -10.55
C PHE A 383 8.43 15.01 -10.40
N ILE A 384 9.18 16.04 -10.81
CA ILE A 384 10.63 16.11 -10.62
C ILE A 384 10.97 16.24 -9.13
N GLY A 385 10.27 17.11 -8.39
CA GLY A 385 10.49 17.34 -6.95
C GLY A 385 10.15 16.16 -6.04
N LEU A 386 9.40 15.16 -6.52
CA LEU A 386 9.19 13.89 -5.81
C LEU A 386 10.42 12.96 -5.83
N ASN A 387 11.48 13.33 -6.54
CA ASN A 387 12.77 12.65 -6.48
C ASN A 387 13.66 13.31 -5.43
N ASP A 388 14.36 12.48 -4.66
CA ASP A 388 15.43 12.94 -3.78
C ASP A 388 16.75 12.97 -4.55
N PHE A 389 17.22 14.17 -4.87
CA PHE A 389 18.50 14.43 -5.52
C PHE A 389 19.59 14.85 -4.54
N SER A 390 19.27 14.93 -3.25
CA SER A 390 20.16 15.49 -2.23
C SER A 390 21.47 14.70 -2.15
N GLY A 391 22.59 15.36 -2.40
CA GLY A 391 23.92 14.75 -2.35
C GLY A 391 24.25 13.81 -3.51
N LEU A 392 23.36 13.64 -4.49
CA LEU A 392 23.63 12.84 -5.69
C LEU A 392 24.42 13.66 -6.72
N PRO A 393 25.39 13.04 -7.43
CA PRO A 393 25.96 13.67 -8.61
C PRO A 393 24.89 13.82 -9.70
N ILE A 394 25.05 14.84 -10.56
CA ILE A 394 24.01 15.24 -11.52
C ILE A 394 23.63 14.11 -12.50
N ASP A 395 24.57 13.23 -12.85
CA ASP A 395 24.32 12.10 -13.75
C ASP A 395 23.47 11.00 -13.09
N ASP A 396 23.68 10.71 -11.80
CA ASP A 396 22.81 9.79 -11.04
C ASP A 396 21.41 10.37 -10.83
N ALA A 397 21.33 11.68 -10.54
CA ALA A 397 20.05 12.38 -10.47
C ALA A 397 19.31 12.34 -11.82
N MET A 398 20.02 12.51 -12.94
CA MET A 398 19.47 12.35 -14.29
C MET A 398 18.98 10.91 -14.54
N ARG A 399 19.73 9.89 -14.12
CA ARG A 399 19.31 8.48 -14.25
C ARG A 399 18.03 8.20 -13.44
N LEU A 400 17.94 8.74 -12.23
CA LEU A 400 16.76 8.60 -11.38
C LEU A 400 15.53 9.28 -11.99
N PHE A 401 15.70 10.49 -12.52
CA PHE A 401 14.64 11.25 -13.18
C PHE A 401 14.18 10.57 -14.49
N LEU A 402 15.12 10.33 -15.41
CA LEU A 402 14.84 9.81 -16.75
C LEU A 402 14.49 8.31 -16.77
N GLY A 403 14.73 7.59 -15.68
CA GLY A 403 14.35 6.17 -15.54
C GLY A 403 12.86 5.93 -15.33
N LYS A 404 12.09 6.95 -14.91
CA LYS A 404 10.69 6.80 -14.48
C LYS A 404 9.65 6.92 -15.59
N PHE A 405 10.00 7.50 -16.74
CA PHE A 405 9.11 7.69 -17.87
C PHE A 405 9.90 7.77 -19.18
N LYS A 406 9.22 7.76 -20.33
CA LYS A 406 9.85 7.96 -21.63
C LYS A 406 9.62 9.39 -22.11
N LEU A 407 10.68 10.18 -22.21
CA LEU A 407 10.57 11.55 -22.73
C LEU A 407 10.06 11.52 -24.19
N PRO A 408 9.12 12.39 -24.55
CA PRO A 408 8.78 12.63 -25.95
C PRO A 408 10.00 13.14 -26.72
N GLY A 409 10.11 12.76 -28.00
CA GLY A 409 11.26 13.08 -28.84
C GLY A 409 11.29 14.53 -29.36
N GLU A 410 10.25 15.33 -29.12
CA GLU A 410 10.17 16.72 -29.52
C GLU A 410 11.20 17.57 -28.75
N ALA A 411 12.09 18.26 -29.47
CA ALA A 411 13.19 19.02 -28.87
C ALA A 411 12.72 20.02 -27.79
N GLN A 412 11.61 20.72 -28.03
CA GLN A 412 11.03 21.67 -27.08
C GLN A 412 10.58 21.03 -25.75
N VAL A 413 10.17 19.75 -25.80
CA VAL A 413 9.73 19.02 -24.60
C VAL A 413 10.93 18.57 -23.78
N VAL A 414 11.96 18.05 -24.46
CA VAL A 414 13.22 17.67 -23.81
C VAL A 414 13.87 18.89 -23.15
N ASP A 415 13.96 20.00 -23.87
CA ASP A 415 14.50 21.27 -23.38
C ASP A 415 13.82 21.72 -22.07
N ARG A 416 12.49 21.81 -22.08
CA ARG A 416 11.70 22.18 -20.90
C ARG A 416 11.86 21.22 -19.72
N ALA A 417 11.88 19.91 -19.99
CA ALA A 417 12.04 18.91 -18.93
C ALA A 417 13.42 19.01 -18.27
N MET A 418 14.46 19.22 -19.06
CA MET A 418 15.83 19.38 -18.56
C MET A 418 16.04 20.70 -17.83
N GLU A 419 15.38 21.77 -18.26
CA GLU A 419 15.43 23.07 -17.56
C GLU A 419 14.81 22.96 -16.17
N LEU A 420 13.63 22.34 -16.07
CA LEU A 420 12.98 22.10 -14.78
C LEU A 420 13.80 21.14 -13.90
N PHE A 421 14.40 20.10 -14.49
CA PHE A 421 15.31 19.21 -13.78
C PHE A 421 16.49 19.97 -13.16
N ALA A 422 17.18 20.81 -13.95
CA ALA A 422 18.33 21.58 -13.48
C ALA A 422 17.96 22.53 -12.32
N ARG A 423 16.79 23.18 -12.41
CA ARG A 423 16.29 24.04 -11.32
C ARG A 423 16.05 23.26 -10.04
N GLU A 424 15.41 22.09 -10.14
CA GLU A 424 15.10 21.27 -8.97
C GLU A 424 16.35 20.61 -8.39
N TYR A 425 17.28 20.16 -9.23
CA TYR A 425 18.57 19.63 -8.80
C TYR A 425 19.36 20.68 -8.01
N CYS A 426 19.47 21.92 -8.51
CA CYS A 426 20.19 23.00 -7.80
C CYS A 426 19.46 23.44 -6.53
N ALA A 427 18.13 23.38 -6.49
CA ALA A 427 17.37 23.68 -5.28
C ALA A 427 17.69 22.68 -4.15
N GLN A 428 17.89 21.41 -4.49
CA GLN A 428 18.26 20.35 -3.54
C GLN A 428 19.78 20.27 -3.31
N ASN A 429 20.60 20.81 -4.21
CA ASN A 429 22.07 20.82 -4.14
C ASN A 429 22.66 22.24 -4.39
N PRO A 430 22.45 23.21 -3.46
CA PRO A 430 22.83 24.61 -3.70
C PRO A 430 24.33 24.86 -3.86
N SER A 431 25.19 23.93 -3.43
CA SER A 431 26.65 24.04 -3.50
C SER A 431 27.26 23.43 -4.76
N SER A 432 26.47 22.77 -5.61
CA SER A 432 27.00 22.02 -6.77
C SER A 432 27.28 22.89 -7.99
N PHE A 433 26.52 23.98 -8.19
CA PHE A 433 26.61 24.89 -9.33
C PHE A 433 26.31 26.33 -8.89
N SER A 434 26.77 27.34 -9.64
CA SER A 434 26.43 28.75 -9.38
C SER A 434 24.93 29.05 -9.55
N GLY A 435 24.24 28.22 -10.34
CA GLY A 435 22.80 28.29 -10.54
C GLY A 435 22.27 27.19 -11.48
N PRO A 436 20.98 27.27 -11.88
CA PRO A 436 20.37 26.27 -12.77
C PRO A 436 20.93 26.28 -14.19
N GLY A 437 21.45 27.40 -14.69
CA GLY A 437 21.98 27.53 -16.06
C GLY A 437 23.17 26.59 -16.34
N PRO A 438 24.24 26.63 -15.54
CA PRO A 438 25.36 25.70 -15.67
C PRO A 438 24.96 24.23 -15.55
N ALA A 439 24.07 23.90 -14.60
CA ALA A 439 23.56 22.54 -14.43
C ALA A 439 22.77 22.05 -15.66
N PHE A 440 21.97 22.94 -16.26
CA PHE A 440 21.23 22.66 -17.49
C PHE A 440 22.17 22.39 -18.68
N ILE A 441 23.17 23.25 -18.89
CA ILE A 441 24.18 23.08 -19.96
C ILE A 441 24.92 21.76 -19.76
N LEU A 442 25.38 21.47 -18.54
CA LEU A 442 26.09 20.24 -18.23
C LEU A 442 25.21 19.00 -18.44
N ALA A 443 23.93 19.04 -18.06
CA ALA A 443 23.02 17.92 -18.28
C ALA A 443 22.85 17.61 -19.78
N PHE A 444 22.80 18.64 -20.64
CA PHE A 444 22.84 18.45 -22.09
C PHE A 444 24.18 17.89 -22.59
N SER A 445 25.31 18.38 -22.07
CA SER A 445 26.62 17.82 -22.37
C SER A 445 26.71 16.33 -22.02
N ILE A 446 26.12 15.91 -20.89
CA ILE A 446 26.04 14.50 -20.48
C ILE A 446 25.16 13.69 -21.43
N MET A 447 24.02 14.22 -21.90
CA MET A 447 23.17 13.53 -22.89
C MET A 447 23.86 13.37 -24.25
N LEU A 448 24.60 14.39 -24.69
CA LEU A 448 25.40 14.34 -25.91
C LEU A 448 26.53 13.32 -25.77
N LEU A 449 27.24 13.31 -24.64
CA LEU A 449 28.29 12.34 -24.34
C LEU A 449 27.73 10.90 -24.30
N ASN A 450 26.55 10.68 -23.74
CA ASN A 450 25.88 9.37 -23.76
C ASN A 450 25.55 8.92 -25.19
N THR A 451 25.13 9.85 -26.05
CA THR A 451 24.86 9.56 -27.47
C THR A 451 26.14 9.24 -28.22
N ASP A 452 27.20 10.03 -28.01
CA ASP A 452 28.53 9.81 -28.54
C ASP A 452 29.07 8.43 -28.15
N ALA A 453 29.10 8.11 -26.85
CA ALA A 453 29.66 6.87 -26.33
C ALA A 453 28.95 5.60 -26.81
N HIS A 454 27.63 5.64 -26.99
CA HIS A 454 26.82 4.44 -27.24
C HIS A 454 26.11 4.36 -28.60
N SER A 455 26.18 5.39 -29.44
CA SER A 455 25.66 5.31 -30.81
C SER A 455 26.63 4.54 -31.70
N SER A 456 26.12 3.59 -32.49
CA SER A 456 26.90 2.85 -33.49
C SER A 456 27.30 3.70 -34.70
N HIS A 457 26.68 4.87 -34.87
CA HIS A 457 26.96 5.79 -35.99
C HIS A 457 28.12 6.73 -35.71
N VAL A 458 28.58 6.81 -34.46
CA VAL A 458 29.74 7.63 -34.06
C VAL A 458 30.94 6.69 -33.97
N THR A 459 31.89 6.82 -34.90
CA THR A 459 33.09 5.98 -34.93
C THR A 459 34.18 6.49 -34.02
N ASP A 460 34.43 7.81 -34.04
CA ASP A 460 35.43 8.47 -33.21
C ASP A 460 34.77 9.00 -31.93
N LYS A 461 35.03 8.32 -30.81
CA LYS A 461 34.44 8.67 -29.51
C LYS A 461 35.15 9.87 -28.90
N MET A 462 34.39 10.71 -28.19
CA MET A 462 34.91 11.87 -27.49
C MET A 462 35.90 11.46 -26.39
N THR A 463 37.10 12.05 -26.40
CA THR A 463 38.09 11.83 -25.34
C THR A 463 37.77 12.67 -24.11
N LEU A 464 38.41 12.34 -22.99
CA LEU A 464 38.32 13.12 -21.76
C LEU A 464 38.72 14.57 -21.96
N GLU A 465 39.82 14.81 -22.65
CA GLU A 465 40.36 16.13 -22.93
C GLU A 465 39.40 16.95 -23.80
N GLN A 466 38.77 16.30 -24.78
CA GLN A 466 37.74 16.92 -25.61
C GLN A 466 36.52 17.31 -24.78
N PHE A 467 36.05 16.43 -23.89
CA PHE A 467 34.90 16.70 -23.04
C PHE A 467 35.16 17.79 -22.01
N VAL A 468 36.34 17.81 -21.39
CA VAL A 468 36.77 18.89 -20.47
C VAL A 468 36.81 20.22 -21.21
N ARG A 469 37.40 20.26 -22.41
CA ARG A 469 37.43 21.48 -23.23
C ARG A 469 36.02 21.96 -23.61
N ASN A 470 35.13 21.03 -24.00
CA ASN A 470 33.75 21.36 -24.38
C ASN A 470 32.91 21.91 -23.22
N ASN A 471 33.31 21.66 -21.98
CA ASN A 471 32.64 22.15 -20.77
C ASN A 471 33.48 23.18 -20.00
N SER A 472 34.45 23.82 -20.66
CA SER A 472 35.21 24.92 -20.05
C SER A 472 34.34 26.17 -19.91
N GLY A 473 34.47 26.85 -18.78
CA GLY A 473 33.76 28.10 -18.48
C GLY A 473 32.24 28.01 -18.30
N ILE A 474 31.66 26.79 -18.19
CA ILE A 474 30.19 26.64 -18.16
C ILE A 474 29.52 27.17 -16.89
N ASP A 475 30.27 27.32 -15.79
CA ASP A 475 29.77 27.81 -14.50
C ASP A 475 30.08 29.31 -14.35
N ASP A 476 29.33 30.14 -15.09
CA ASP A 476 29.52 31.60 -15.16
C ASP A 476 30.96 32.03 -15.48
N GLY A 477 31.59 31.34 -16.45
CA GLY A 477 32.97 31.58 -16.85
C GLY A 477 34.02 30.84 -16.02
N LYS A 478 33.61 30.04 -15.03
CA LYS A 478 34.49 29.14 -14.28
C LYS A 478 34.43 27.72 -14.82
N ASP A 479 35.54 27.01 -14.66
CA ASP A 479 35.65 25.59 -15.00
C ASP A 479 35.11 24.72 -13.85
N LEU A 480 34.39 23.65 -14.22
CA LEU A 480 34.01 22.61 -13.27
C LEU A 480 35.23 21.78 -12.84
N PRO A 481 35.20 21.16 -11.64
CA PRO A 481 36.27 20.28 -11.19
C PRO A 481 36.54 19.15 -12.20
N ARG A 482 37.79 19.02 -12.64
CA ARG A 482 38.19 17.99 -13.62
C ARG A 482 37.82 16.56 -13.17
N SER A 483 37.94 16.27 -11.87
CA SER A 483 37.58 14.99 -11.28
C SER A 483 36.09 14.64 -11.45
N LEU A 484 35.21 15.63 -11.49
CA LEU A 484 33.78 15.44 -11.74
C LEU A 484 33.54 15.00 -13.19
N LEU A 485 34.17 15.68 -14.15
CA LEU A 485 34.06 15.38 -15.58
C LEU A 485 34.69 14.02 -15.94
N GLU A 486 35.79 13.67 -15.28
CA GLU A 486 36.42 12.34 -15.35
C GLU A 486 35.46 11.24 -14.86
N GLY A 487 34.77 11.52 -13.74
CA GLY A 487 33.72 10.65 -13.21
C GLY A 487 32.67 10.31 -14.28
N PHE A 488 32.10 11.31 -14.95
CA PHE A 488 31.05 11.10 -15.95
C PHE A 488 31.49 10.25 -17.14
N ILE A 489 32.67 10.50 -17.71
CA ILE A 489 33.18 9.68 -18.82
C ILE A 489 33.37 8.24 -18.38
N SER A 490 33.96 8.02 -17.19
CA SER A 490 34.19 6.68 -16.68
C SER A 490 32.88 5.92 -16.42
N VAL A 491 31.85 6.60 -15.91
CA VAL A 491 30.53 6.02 -15.62
C VAL A 491 29.75 5.74 -16.90
N LEU A 492 29.73 6.67 -17.86
CA LEU A 492 29.02 6.49 -19.12
C LEU A 492 29.67 5.43 -20.01
N GLN A 493 31.01 5.33 -20.03
CA GLN A 493 31.67 4.22 -20.71
C GLN A 493 31.30 2.85 -20.12
N ARG A 494 31.01 2.78 -18.81
CA ARG A 494 30.62 1.56 -18.10
C ARG A 494 29.12 1.25 -18.15
N GLY A 495 28.26 2.26 -18.32
CA GLY A 495 26.80 2.08 -18.29
C GLY A 495 26.03 3.21 -18.94
N ARG A 496 25.20 2.86 -19.93
CA ARG A 496 24.36 3.81 -20.69
C ARG A 496 23.37 4.54 -19.78
N LEU A 497 23.22 5.85 -19.99
CA LEU A 497 22.13 6.63 -19.42
C LEU A 497 20.84 6.24 -20.14
N TYR A 498 19.81 5.80 -19.39
CA TYR A 498 18.56 5.30 -19.96
C TYR A 498 17.71 6.43 -20.56
N LEU A 499 18.17 7.04 -21.67
CA LEU A 499 17.35 7.88 -22.53
C LEU A 499 16.43 6.98 -23.36
N ARG A 500 15.24 6.72 -22.85
CA ARG A 500 14.17 6.08 -23.63
C ARG A 500 13.31 7.18 -24.26
N LEU A 501 13.81 7.81 -25.32
CA LEU A 501 13.00 8.75 -26.10
C LEU A 501 11.94 8.00 -26.91
N VAL A 502 10.72 8.52 -26.95
CA VAL A 502 9.66 8.01 -27.83
C VAL A 502 9.94 8.53 -29.24
N GLY A 503 10.12 7.61 -30.19
CA GLY A 503 10.65 7.96 -31.51
C GLY A 503 9.74 8.89 -32.32
N ARG A 504 10.26 10.07 -32.65
CA ARG A 504 10.63 10.38 -34.03
C ARG A 504 12.04 10.96 -34.01
N CYS A 505 12.99 10.17 -34.49
CA CYS A 505 14.29 10.67 -34.90
C CYS A 505 14.05 11.63 -36.08
N HIS A 506 13.70 12.88 -35.81
CA HIS A 506 13.80 13.93 -36.80
C HIS A 506 15.27 14.35 -36.83
N ARG A 507 15.87 14.02 -37.97
CA ARG A 507 17.16 14.51 -38.45
C ARG A 507 17.36 15.95 -37.98
N MET A 508 18.37 16.19 -37.15
CA MET A 508 19.08 17.46 -37.18
C MET A 508 20.24 17.25 -38.13
N GLY A 509 20.08 17.78 -39.35
CA GLY A 509 21.18 18.04 -40.27
C GLY A 509 21.77 19.42 -40.03
#